data_AF-A0A7Z2G8I6-F1
#
_entry.id   AF-A0A7Z2G8I6-F1
#
_cell.length_a   1.000
_cell.length_b   1.000
_cell.length_c   1.000
_cell.angle_alpha   90.00
_cell.angle_beta   90.00
_cell.angle_gamma   90.00
#
_symmetry.space_group_name_H-M   'P 1'
#
loop_
_entity.id
_entity.type
_entity.pdbx_description
1 polymer ?
#
loop_
_entity_poly.entity_id
_entity_poly.type
_entity_poly.pdbx_seq_one_letter_code
_entity_poly.pdbx_strand_id
1 'polypeptide(L)'
;MSDTVADTTFTAHGLQCRVFLDHERLPAGVVCVPKTHPLYGKRRDVQIIVPKVLAGRPLNAARLATADFHGVIPAAFSEGDAAPLSAAVDVPGGVWNTGRLNDDVDLWCFSFRTDADANEDQVRAETEAFAQQLAALADVKLA
;
A
#
# COMPACT_ATOMS: atom_id res chain seq x y z
N MET A 1 -15.37 7.02 24.63
CA MET A 1 -15.24 5.57 24.37
C MET A 1 -14.14 5.44 23.36
N SER A 2 -13.12 4.63 23.60
CA SER A 2 -12.04 4.46 22.61
C SER A 2 -12.63 3.63 21.48
N ASP A 3 -12.90 4.27 20.35
CA ASP A 3 -13.32 3.59 19.13
C ASP A 3 -12.18 2.66 18.72
N THR A 4 -12.32 1.39 19.11
CA THR A 4 -11.31 0.38 18.87
C THR A 4 -11.48 -0.06 17.42
N VAL A 5 -10.42 0.03 16.62
CA VAL A 5 -10.44 -0.47 15.24
C VAL A 5 -10.79 -1.96 15.26
N ALA A 6 -11.97 -2.30 14.73
CA ALA A 6 -12.41 -3.68 14.61
C ALA A 6 -11.60 -4.39 13.52
N ASP A 7 -11.39 -5.70 13.70
CA ASP A 7 -10.81 -6.54 12.66
C ASP A 7 -11.87 -6.82 11.59
N THR A 8 -11.82 -6.06 10.50
CA THR A 8 -12.84 -6.04 9.46
C THR A 8 -12.24 -6.31 8.10
N THR A 9 -12.82 -7.26 7.36
CA THR A 9 -12.49 -7.55 5.96
C THR A 9 -13.57 -6.99 5.03
N PHE A 10 -13.17 -6.41 3.89
CA PHE A 10 -14.09 -5.87 2.89
C PHE A 10 -13.43 -5.90 1.50
N THR A 11 -14.18 -5.49 0.46
CA THR A 11 -13.67 -5.38 -0.91
C THR A 11 -13.72 -3.93 -1.37
N ALA A 12 -12.62 -3.43 -1.92
CA ALA A 12 -12.54 -2.10 -2.52
C ALA A 12 -11.75 -2.18 -3.84
N HIS A 13 -12.25 -1.52 -4.88
CA HIS A 13 -11.63 -1.53 -6.23
C HIS A 13 -11.32 -2.94 -6.78
N GLY A 14 -12.14 -3.93 -6.43
CA GLY A 14 -11.97 -5.33 -6.85
C GLY A 14 -10.88 -6.10 -6.09
N LEU A 15 -10.26 -5.50 -5.06
CA LEU A 15 -9.23 -6.10 -4.22
C LEU A 15 -9.76 -6.37 -2.82
N GLN A 16 -9.32 -7.49 -2.22
CA GLN A 16 -9.64 -7.80 -0.83
C GLN A 16 -8.83 -6.90 0.10
N CYS A 17 -9.51 -6.31 1.06
CA CYS A 17 -8.97 -5.37 2.02
C CYS A 17 -9.25 -5.84 3.45
N ARG A 18 -8.37 -5.50 4.39
CA ARG A 18 -8.57 -5.75 5.82
C ARG A 18 -8.05 -4.57 6.63
N VAL A 19 -8.81 -4.17 7.64
CA VAL A 19 -8.36 -3.25 8.69
C VAL A 19 -8.35 -3.98 10.02
N PHE A 20 -7.33 -3.74 10.84
CA PHE A 20 -7.16 -4.42 12.12
C PHE A 20 -6.18 -3.65 13.02
N LEU A 21 -6.09 -4.04 14.29
CA LEU A 21 -4.99 -3.66 15.16
C LEU A 21 -3.87 -4.69 15.04
N ASP A 22 -2.65 -4.22 14.78
CA ASP A 22 -1.50 -5.11 14.69
C ASP A 22 -0.99 -5.58 16.08
N HIS A 23 0.11 -6.34 16.09
CA HIS A 23 0.70 -6.86 17.32
C HIS A 23 1.21 -5.78 18.30
N GLU A 24 1.46 -4.55 17.83
CA GLU A 24 1.83 -3.40 18.63
C GLU A 24 0.60 -2.54 19.01
N ARG A 25 -0.61 -3.00 18.65
CA ARG A 25 -1.89 -2.29 18.80
C ARG A 25 -1.94 -0.99 18.01
N LEU A 26 -1.21 -0.91 16.91
CA LEU A 26 -1.33 0.18 15.95
C LEU A 26 -2.41 -0.18 14.92
N PRO A 27 -3.28 0.77 14.55
CA PRO A 27 -4.20 0.53 13.45
C PRO A 27 -3.46 0.32 12.14
N ALA A 28 -3.92 -0.67 11.37
CA ALA A 28 -3.25 -1.13 10.17
C ALA A 28 -4.26 -1.46 9.07
N GLY A 29 -3.87 -1.17 7.84
CA GLY A 29 -4.61 -1.50 6.63
C GLY A 29 -3.84 -2.49 5.77
N VAL A 30 -4.57 -3.38 5.10
CA VAL A 30 -4.02 -4.38 4.18
C VAL A 30 -4.83 -4.44 2.92
N VAL A 31 -4.15 -4.52 1.78
CA VAL A 31 -4.75 -4.76 0.47
C VAL A 31 -4.06 -5.95 -0.17
N CYS A 32 -4.85 -6.90 -0.68
CA CYS A 32 -4.35 -8.12 -1.29
C CYS A 32 -4.65 -8.16 -2.78
N VAL A 33 -3.63 -8.50 -3.57
CA VAL A 33 -3.72 -8.72 -5.01
C VAL A 33 -3.75 -10.21 -5.34
N PRO A 34 -4.51 -10.64 -6.37
CA PRO A 34 -4.56 -12.03 -6.79
C PRO A 34 -3.29 -12.44 -7.56
N LYS A 35 -3.07 -13.76 -7.72
CA LYS A 35 -1.99 -14.36 -8.54
C LYS A 35 -1.84 -13.80 -9.95
N THR A 36 -2.93 -13.33 -10.55
CA THR A 36 -2.93 -12.75 -11.90
C THR A 36 -2.37 -11.34 -11.95
N HIS A 37 -2.24 -10.65 -10.81
CA HIS A 37 -1.71 -9.31 -10.73
C HIS A 37 -0.17 -9.33 -10.82
N PRO A 38 0.47 -8.43 -11.59
CA PRO A 38 1.94 -8.38 -11.72
C PRO A 38 2.72 -8.21 -10.41
N LEU A 39 2.07 -7.70 -9.36
CA LEU A 39 2.66 -7.46 -8.04
C LEU A 39 2.53 -8.66 -7.10
N TYR A 40 1.89 -9.75 -7.53
CA TYR A 40 1.82 -10.96 -6.73
C TYR A 40 3.22 -11.52 -6.43
N GLY A 41 3.50 -11.79 -5.15
CA GLY A 41 4.79 -12.31 -4.70
C GLY A 41 5.91 -11.27 -4.72
N LYS A 42 5.60 -9.98 -4.92
CA LYS A 42 6.59 -8.91 -4.93
C LYS A 42 6.70 -8.21 -3.59
N ARG A 43 7.93 -7.84 -3.24
CA ARG A 43 8.22 -7.02 -2.07
C ARG A 43 7.95 -5.55 -2.38
N ARG A 44 7.87 -4.73 -1.34
CA ARG A 44 7.58 -3.29 -1.45
C ARG A 44 8.62 -2.49 -2.23
N ASP A 45 9.86 -2.97 -2.29
CA ASP A 45 11.01 -2.34 -2.94
C ASP A 45 11.16 -2.74 -4.42
N VAL A 46 10.24 -3.57 -4.93
CA VAL A 46 10.20 -3.92 -6.35
C VAL A 46 10.15 -2.65 -7.18
N GLN A 47 11.00 -2.58 -8.21
CA GLN A 47 11.01 -1.46 -9.13
C GLN A 47 9.86 -1.61 -10.11
N ILE A 48 9.05 -0.57 -10.22
CA ILE A 48 7.99 -0.45 -11.22
C ILE A 48 8.33 0.68 -12.18
N ILE A 49 7.85 0.55 -13.41
CA ILE A 49 7.78 1.67 -14.34
C ILE A 49 6.53 2.47 -14.00
N VAL A 50 6.71 3.71 -13.54
CA VAL A 50 5.64 4.59 -13.07
C VAL A 50 4.64 4.82 -14.21
N PRO A 51 3.38 4.35 -14.06
CA PRO A 51 2.36 4.59 -15.07
C PRO A 51 1.82 6.02 -14.97
N LYS A 52 1.22 6.50 -16.05
CA LYS A 52 0.61 7.83 -16.14
C LYS A 52 -0.31 8.20 -14.97
N VAL A 53 -1.06 7.22 -14.45
CA VAL A 53 -2.02 7.42 -13.35
C VAL A 53 -1.33 7.78 -12.02
N LEU A 54 -0.06 7.42 -11.84
CA LEU A 54 0.74 7.76 -10.66
C LEU A 54 1.72 8.93 -10.92
N ALA A 55 2.00 9.25 -12.18
CA ALA A 55 2.90 10.33 -12.56
C ALA A 55 2.40 11.71 -12.11
N GLY A 56 3.34 12.60 -11.77
CA GLY A 56 3.08 13.98 -11.35
C GLY A 56 2.47 14.13 -9.95
N ARG A 57 2.23 13.02 -9.23
CA ARG A 57 1.77 13.05 -7.84
C ARG A 57 2.90 13.55 -6.93
N PRO A 58 2.64 14.56 -6.08
CA PRO A 58 3.62 15.00 -5.09
C PRO A 58 3.97 13.86 -4.14
N LEU A 59 5.25 13.65 -3.88
CA LEU A 59 5.71 12.70 -2.88
C LEU A 59 5.70 13.34 -1.49
N ASN A 60 5.11 12.65 -0.51
CA ASN A 60 5.06 13.07 0.88
C ASN A 60 5.97 12.18 1.72
N ALA A 61 7.04 12.75 2.30
CA ALA A 61 8.00 12.01 3.12
C ALA A 61 7.37 11.23 4.30
N ALA A 62 6.23 11.69 4.84
CA ALA A 62 5.51 10.98 5.92
C ALA A 62 4.76 9.73 5.44
N ARG A 63 4.60 9.57 4.12
CA ARG A 63 3.85 8.49 3.47
C ARG A 63 4.74 7.58 2.62
N LEU A 64 6.05 7.78 2.73
CA LEU A 64 7.06 6.96 2.07
C LEU A 64 7.73 6.04 3.08
N ALA A 65 8.02 4.82 2.64
CA ALA A 65 8.99 3.98 3.32
C ALA A 65 10.39 4.55 3.04
N THR A 66 10.84 5.53 3.83
CA THR A 66 12.11 6.25 3.61
C THR A 66 13.34 5.33 3.54
N ALA A 67 13.26 4.14 4.16
CA ALA A 67 14.27 3.09 4.04
C ALA A 67 14.51 2.63 2.58
N ASP A 68 13.54 2.85 1.69
CA ASP A 68 13.63 2.45 0.28
C ASP A 68 14.29 3.55 -0.59
N PHE A 69 14.68 4.69 0.00
CA PHE A 69 15.42 5.76 -0.67
C PHE A 69 16.86 5.88 -0.14
N HIS A 70 17.82 5.78 -1.05
CA HIS A 70 19.22 6.11 -0.79
C HIS A 70 19.57 7.49 -1.37
N GLY A 71 18.99 8.56 -0.82
CA GLY A 71 19.31 9.92 -1.25
C GLY A 71 18.15 10.91 -1.16
N VAL A 72 18.10 11.84 -2.12
CA VAL A 72 17.07 12.89 -2.18
C VAL A 72 15.78 12.30 -2.74
N ILE A 73 14.69 12.45 -1.98
CA ILE A 73 13.34 12.09 -2.43
C ILE A 73 12.92 13.11 -3.49
N PRO A 74 12.57 12.70 -4.71
CA PRO A 74 12.10 13.62 -5.74
C PRO A 74 10.76 14.26 -5.33
N ALA A 75 10.44 15.42 -5.88
CA ALA A 75 9.17 16.07 -5.58
C ALA A 75 7.96 15.29 -6.15
N ALA A 76 8.14 14.65 -7.31
CA ALA A 76 7.17 13.79 -7.98
C ALA A 76 7.91 12.88 -8.97
N PHE A 77 7.31 11.74 -9.33
CA PHE A 77 7.78 10.91 -10.43
C PHE A 77 7.17 11.32 -11.76
N SER A 78 7.91 11.13 -12.85
CA SER A 78 7.42 11.24 -14.22
C SER A 78 6.91 9.90 -14.73
N GLU A 79 6.02 9.93 -15.71
CA GLU A 79 5.61 8.70 -16.40
C GLU A 79 6.82 8.04 -17.06
N GLY A 80 6.99 6.74 -16.85
CA GLY A 80 8.12 5.97 -17.38
C GLY A 80 9.34 5.90 -16.47
N ASP A 81 9.38 6.67 -15.36
CA ASP A 81 10.44 6.55 -14.37
C ASP A 81 10.45 5.17 -13.73
N ALA A 82 11.62 4.66 -13.38
CA ALA A 82 11.74 3.49 -12.51
C ALA A 82 11.73 3.96 -11.05
N ALA A 83 10.80 3.44 -10.24
CA ALA A 83 10.67 3.76 -8.83
C ALA A 83 10.30 2.53 -7.99
N PRO A 84 10.70 2.48 -6.69
CA PRO A 84 10.17 1.48 -5.76
C PRO A 84 8.63 1.57 -5.69
N LEU A 85 7.94 0.43 -5.65
CA LEU A 85 6.49 0.38 -5.50
C LEU A 85 6.03 1.20 -4.28
N SER A 86 6.68 1.02 -3.14
CA SER A 86 6.41 1.72 -1.88
C SER A 86 6.55 3.24 -1.97
N ALA A 87 7.30 3.74 -2.95
CA ALA A 87 7.46 5.15 -3.22
C ALA A 87 6.39 5.69 -4.17
N ALA A 88 5.95 4.86 -5.11
CA ALA A 88 4.95 5.23 -6.10
C ALA A 88 3.52 5.20 -5.52
N VAL A 89 3.26 4.36 -4.51
CA VAL A 89 1.98 4.28 -3.81
C VAL A 89 1.98 5.14 -2.55
N ASP A 90 0.92 5.94 -2.40
CA ASP A 90 0.79 6.93 -1.34
C ASP A 90 -0.05 6.38 -0.18
N VAL A 91 0.62 5.92 0.88
CA VAL A 91 -0.02 5.34 2.08
C VAL A 91 0.63 5.84 3.38
N PRO A 92 -0.14 5.99 4.48
CA PRO A 92 0.44 6.41 5.76
C PRO A 92 1.60 5.51 6.19
N GLY A 93 2.73 6.11 6.58
CA GLY A 93 3.93 5.39 7.02
C GLY A 93 4.62 4.54 5.94
N GLY A 94 4.14 4.59 4.69
CA GLY A 94 4.61 3.75 3.60
C GLY A 94 4.19 2.28 3.73
N VAL A 95 4.43 1.50 2.67
CA VAL A 95 4.23 0.05 2.72
C VAL A 95 5.21 -0.54 3.72
N TRP A 96 4.71 -1.07 4.82
CA TRP A 96 5.53 -1.62 5.89
C TRP A 96 5.85 -3.09 5.67
N ASN A 97 4.88 -3.89 5.23
CA ASN A 97 5.04 -5.32 5.05
C ASN A 97 4.39 -5.82 3.76
N THR A 98 4.91 -6.93 3.23
CA THR A 98 4.34 -7.67 2.10
C THR A 98 4.38 -9.15 2.36
N GLY A 99 3.32 -9.87 2.06
CA GLY A 99 3.29 -11.31 2.26
C GLY A 99 1.90 -11.91 2.18
N ARG A 100 1.79 -13.17 2.57
CA ARG A 100 0.50 -13.82 2.77
C ARG A 100 0.02 -13.51 4.18
N LEU A 101 -1.24 -13.09 4.33
CA LEU A 101 -1.85 -12.88 5.64
C LEU A 101 -2.33 -14.18 6.29
N ASN A 102 -2.67 -15.18 5.48
CA ASN A 102 -3.22 -16.48 5.89
C ASN A 102 -2.62 -17.60 5.02
N ASP A 103 -3.10 -18.84 5.20
CA ASP A 103 -2.83 -19.97 4.30
C ASP A 103 -3.44 -19.81 2.89
N ASP A 104 -4.10 -18.69 2.61
CA ASP A 104 -4.59 -18.37 1.28
C ASP A 104 -3.40 -18.12 0.33
N VAL A 105 -3.10 -19.15 -0.45
CA VAL A 105 -2.01 -19.14 -1.41
C VAL A 105 -2.31 -18.29 -2.64
N ASP A 106 -3.55 -17.85 -2.87
CA ASP A 106 -3.95 -17.12 -4.07
C ASP A 106 -3.85 -15.60 -3.93
N LEU A 107 -3.62 -15.12 -2.70
CA LEU A 107 -3.49 -13.70 -2.39
C LEU A 107 -2.09 -13.32 -1.92
N TRP A 108 -1.62 -12.17 -2.39
CA TRP A 108 -0.42 -11.52 -1.89
C TRP A 108 -0.77 -10.12 -1.40
N CYS A 109 -0.41 -9.82 -0.15
CA CYS A 109 -0.92 -8.67 0.55
C CYS A 109 0.18 -7.64 0.83
N PHE A 110 -0.20 -6.37 0.78
CA PHE A 110 0.62 -5.21 1.10
C PHE A 110 -0.02 -4.49 2.28
N SER A 111 0.76 -4.20 3.31
CA SER A 111 0.26 -3.65 4.58
C SER A 111 0.94 -2.33 4.91
N PHE A 112 0.19 -1.42 5.53
CA PHE A 112 0.68 -0.17 6.10
C PHE A 112 0.14 0.00 7.52
N ARG A 113 0.74 0.94 8.27
CA ARG A 113 0.31 1.31 9.62
C ARG A 113 -0.08 2.79 9.59
N THR A 114 -1.08 3.15 10.36
CA THR A 114 -1.44 4.56 10.59
C THR A 114 -0.90 5.04 11.93
N ASP A 115 -1.17 6.32 12.22
CA ASP A 115 -0.95 6.87 13.55
C ASP A 115 -1.81 6.14 14.61
N ALA A 116 -1.32 6.14 15.85
CA ALA A 116 -1.91 5.38 16.95
C ALA A 116 -3.31 5.87 17.37
N ASP A 117 -3.66 7.11 17.00
CA ASP A 117 -4.95 7.75 17.27
C ASP A 117 -5.93 7.69 16.09
N ALA A 118 -5.56 7.03 14.99
CA ALA A 118 -6.45 6.84 13.85
C ALA A 118 -7.65 5.96 14.23
N ASN A 119 -8.85 6.41 13.88
CA ASN A 119 -10.09 5.65 14.08
C ASN A 119 -10.37 4.70 12.90
N GLU A 120 -11.34 3.79 13.06
CA GLU A 120 -11.66 2.77 12.05
C GLU A 120 -11.99 3.36 10.68
N ASP A 121 -12.79 4.43 10.63
CA ASP A 121 -13.19 5.09 9.38
C ASP A 121 -11.98 5.68 8.64
N GLN A 122 -11.03 6.28 9.38
CA GLN A 122 -9.78 6.80 8.81
C GLN A 122 -8.93 5.68 8.22
N VAL A 123 -8.71 4.59 8.96
CA VAL A 123 -7.90 3.45 8.47
C VAL A 123 -8.57 2.80 7.27
N ARG A 124 -9.91 2.68 7.29
CA ARG A 124 -10.68 2.16 6.17
C ARG A 124 -10.53 3.04 4.92
N ALA A 125 -10.70 4.35 5.05
CA ALA A 125 -10.55 5.28 3.94
C ALA A 125 -9.14 5.23 3.33
N GLU A 126 -8.11 5.16 4.16
CA GLU A 126 -6.71 5.00 3.70
C GLU A 126 -6.50 3.65 3.00
N THR A 127 -7.14 2.59 3.49
CA THR A 127 -7.09 1.26 2.86
C THR A 127 -7.80 1.24 1.51
N GLU A 128 -8.95 1.90 1.39
CA GLU A 128 -9.68 2.06 0.12
C GLU A 128 -8.86 2.86 -0.90
N ALA A 129 -8.25 3.97 -0.48
CA ALA A 129 -7.35 4.76 -1.32
C ALA A 129 -6.12 3.95 -1.75
N PHE A 130 -5.57 3.11 -0.87
CA PHE A 130 -4.49 2.21 -1.22
C PHE A 130 -4.92 1.15 -2.24
N ALA A 131 -6.11 0.57 -2.05
CA ALA A 131 -6.68 -0.40 -2.98
C ALA A 131 -6.91 0.19 -4.37
N GLN A 132 -7.35 1.45 -4.45
CA GLN A 132 -7.46 2.17 -5.72
C GLN A 132 -6.10 2.25 -6.44
N GLN A 133 -5.03 2.55 -5.70
CA GLN A 133 -3.69 2.68 -6.27
C GLN A 133 -3.13 1.34 -6.75
N LEU A 134 -3.26 0.27 -5.95
CA LEU A 134 -2.85 -1.06 -6.39
C LEU A 134 -3.68 -1.57 -7.56
N ALA A 135 -4.99 -1.35 -7.57
CA ALA A 135 -5.84 -1.72 -8.70
C ALA A 135 -5.44 -0.96 -9.99
N ALA A 136 -5.01 0.31 -9.88
CA ALA A 136 -4.48 1.07 -11.00
C ALA A 136 -3.13 0.53 -11.54
N LEU A 137 -2.49 -0.39 -10.80
CA LEU A 137 -1.26 -1.10 -11.17
C LEU A 137 -1.54 -2.52 -11.70
N ALA A 138 -2.78 -2.87 -12.04
CA ALA A 138 -3.13 -4.19 -12.55
C ALA A 138 -2.35 -4.61 -13.81
N ASP A 139 -1.90 -3.63 -14.62
CA ASP A 139 -1.10 -3.84 -15.83
C ASP A 139 0.31 -3.23 -15.73
N VAL A 140 0.80 -2.99 -14.51
CA VAL A 140 2.10 -2.33 -14.30
C VAL A 140 3.25 -3.16 -14.87
N LYS A 141 4.22 -2.46 -15.48
CA LYS A 141 5.49 -3.06 -15.88
C LYS A 141 6.47 -2.99 -14.71
N LEU A 142 7.16 -4.09 -14.46
CA LEU A 142 8.29 -4.13 -13.55
C LEU A 142 9.56 -3.73 -14.32
N ALA A 143 10.46 -2.98 -13.68
CA ALA A 143 11.72 -2.54 -14.27
C ALA A 143 12.79 -3.64 -14.20
#